data_AF-K9PRN4-F1
#
_entry.id   AF-K9PRN4-F1
#
_cell.length_a   1.000
_cell.length_b   1.000
_cell.length_c   1.000
_cell.angle_alpha   90.00
_cell.angle_beta   90.00
_cell.angle_gamma   90.00
#
_symmetry.space_group_name_H-M   'P 1'
#
loop_
_entity.id
_entity.type
_entity.pdbx_description
1 polymer ?
#
loop_
_entity_poly.entity_id
_entity_poly.type
_entity_poly.pdbx_seq_one_letter_code
_entity_poly.pdbx_strand_id
1 'polypeptide(L)'
;MDCEGKATNPNTTDNIEFAEPSATNHQPLKLLRDTEARLRRATVATLVPILPPKLSKKVQATSSLAENSLNELAEIELDQISDFDLRPARIQVGLSFVGFGALMILVLLLDLNTLHSELSTIGQIRQYWYQYVWFVSLGVTGMFILGREAMRPMPRRPKLKKDKF
;
A
#
# COMPACT_ATOMS: atom_id res chain seq x y z
N MET A 1 -57.99 28.46 7.67
CA MET A 1 -57.66 27.23 6.93
C MET A 1 -56.16 27.11 7.01
N ASP A 2 -55.73 26.44 8.08
CA ASP A 2 -54.35 26.33 8.53
C ASP A 2 -53.79 25.00 8.01
N CYS A 3 -52.74 25.08 7.20
CA CYS A 3 -52.03 23.90 6.72
C CYS A 3 -50.78 23.68 7.59
N GLU A 4 -50.93 22.93 8.68
CA GLU A 4 -49.80 22.40 9.45
C GLU A 4 -49.09 21.33 8.61
N GLY A 5 -47.93 21.70 8.04
CA GLY A 5 -46.97 20.76 7.49
C GLY A 5 -46.27 20.02 8.61
N LYS A 6 -46.72 18.79 8.89
CA LYS A 6 -46.07 17.85 9.81
C LYS A 6 -44.66 17.53 9.32
N ALA A 7 -43.65 18.18 9.89
CA ALA A 7 -42.25 17.83 9.71
C ALA A 7 -41.97 16.50 10.43
N THR A 8 -41.73 15.44 9.66
CA THR A 8 -41.26 14.16 10.19
C THR A 8 -39.78 14.31 10.58
N ASN A 9 -39.47 14.02 11.84
CA ASN A 9 -38.13 14.09 12.44
C ASN A 9 -37.02 13.44 11.59
N PRO A 10 -35.80 14.02 11.57
CA PRO A 10 -34.59 13.34 11.14
C PRO A 10 -34.01 12.47 12.28
N ASN A 11 -33.06 11.60 11.95
CA ASN A 11 -32.37 10.63 12.83
C ASN A 11 -33.10 9.32 13.12
N THR A 12 -33.30 8.52 12.06
CA THR A 12 -32.96 7.10 12.18
C THR A 12 -31.54 6.96 11.69
N THR A 13 -30.59 7.01 12.63
CA THR A 13 -29.24 6.53 12.39
C THR A 13 -29.36 5.02 12.22
N ASP A 14 -29.50 4.57 10.98
CA ASP A 14 -29.24 3.17 10.65
C ASP A 14 -27.80 2.91 11.08
N ASN A 15 -27.67 2.26 12.23
CA ASN A 15 -26.44 1.63 12.65
C ASN A 15 -26.16 0.55 11.60
N ILE A 16 -25.49 0.94 10.52
CA ILE A 16 -24.77 0.01 9.67
C ILE A 16 -23.69 -0.55 10.59
N GLU A 17 -24.07 -1.59 11.33
CA GLU A 17 -23.16 -2.51 11.98
C GLU A 17 -22.30 -3.05 10.85
N PHE A 18 -21.19 -2.36 10.59
CA PHE A 18 -20.09 -2.94 9.87
C PHE A 18 -19.84 -4.25 10.57
N ALA A 19 -20.14 -5.36 9.90
CA ALA A 19 -19.79 -6.68 10.40
C ALA A 19 -18.30 -6.60 10.76
N GLU A 20 -18.00 -6.50 12.06
CA GLU A 20 -16.65 -6.68 12.53
C GLU A 20 -16.24 -8.03 11.95
N PRO A 21 -15.18 -8.09 11.13
CA PRO A 21 -14.77 -9.35 10.56
C PRO A 21 -14.54 -10.28 11.74
N SER A 22 -15.45 -11.25 11.90
CA SER A 22 -15.45 -12.22 12.98
C SER A 22 -14.01 -12.66 13.17
N ALA A 23 -13.47 -12.41 14.37
CA ALA A 23 -12.08 -12.55 14.80
C ALA A 23 -11.51 -13.94 14.52
N THR A 24 -11.43 -14.29 13.25
CA THR A 24 -10.82 -15.48 12.75
C THR A 24 -9.40 -15.03 12.55
N ASN A 25 -8.63 -15.34 13.59
CA ASN A 25 -7.18 -15.20 13.73
C ASN A 25 -6.47 -16.00 12.64
N HIS A 26 -6.81 -15.75 11.37
CA HIS A 26 -6.15 -16.31 10.22
C HIS A 26 -4.79 -15.64 10.16
N GLN A 27 -3.78 -16.28 10.73
CA GLN A 27 -2.39 -15.86 10.62
C GLN A 27 -2.01 -15.91 9.13
N PRO A 28 -2.10 -14.78 8.40
CA PRO A 28 -2.01 -14.77 6.95
C PRO A 28 -0.58 -15.13 6.49
N LEU A 29 0.42 -14.87 7.35
CA LEU A 29 1.81 -15.24 7.13
C LEU A 29 2.02 -16.76 7.23
N LYS A 30 1.29 -17.46 8.11
CA LYS A 30 1.30 -18.94 8.12
C LYS A 30 0.65 -19.50 6.87
N LEU A 31 -0.47 -18.94 6.44
CA LEU A 31 -1.10 -19.32 5.17
C LEU A 31 -0.17 -19.09 3.97
N LEU A 32 0.53 -17.95 3.94
CA LEU A 32 1.50 -17.62 2.89
C LEU A 32 2.68 -18.58 2.90
N ARG A 33 3.25 -18.89 4.06
CA ARG A 33 4.29 -19.90 4.21
C ARG A 33 3.82 -21.26 3.69
N ASP A 34 2.64 -21.72 4.09
CA ASP A 34 2.17 -23.05 3.75
C ASP A 34 1.85 -23.18 2.25
N THR A 35 1.35 -22.10 1.63
CA THR A 35 1.10 -22.04 0.18
C THR A 35 2.40 -21.96 -0.64
N GLU A 36 3.35 -21.12 -0.22
CA GLU A 36 4.68 -21.06 -0.85
C GLU A 36 5.41 -22.40 -0.70
N ALA A 37 5.43 -22.98 0.50
CA ALA A 37 6.16 -24.22 0.77
C ALA A 37 5.63 -25.39 -0.08
N ARG A 38 4.32 -25.44 -0.32
CA ARG A 38 3.70 -26.41 -1.23
C ARG A 38 4.21 -26.23 -2.66
N LEU A 39 4.27 -25.00 -3.14
CA LEU A 39 4.71 -24.68 -4.51
C LEU A 39 6.20 -24.92 -4.69
N ARG A 40 7.01 -24.47 -3.73
CA ARG A 40 8.48 -24.60 -3.72
C ARG A 40 8.91 -26.06 -3.67
N ARG A 41 8.38 -26.86 -2.73
CA ARG A 41 8.75 -28.28 -2.62
C ARG A 41 8.43 -29.05 -3.89
N ALA A 42 7.27 -28.78 -4.49
CA ALA A 42 6.91 -29.38 -5.78
C ALA A 42 7.89 -28.96 -6.89
N THR A 43 8.22 -27.67 -6.98
CA THR A 43 9.14 -27.14 -8.00
C THR A 43 10.57 -27.65 -7.84
N VAL A 44 11.06 -27.74 -6.60
CA VAL A 44 12.41 -28.26 -6.32
C VAL A 44 12.46 -29.76 -6.63
N ALA A 45 11.43 -30.53 -6.27
CA ALA A 45 11.38 -31.96 -6.58
C ALA A 45 11.37 -32.25 -8.09
N THR A 46 10.76 -31.38 -8.91
CA THR A 46 10.76 -31.53 -10.37
C THR A 46 12.05 -31.04 -11.02
N LEU A 47 12.65 -29.94 -10.56
CA LEU A 47 13.84 -29.37 -11.17
C LEU A 47 15.16 -30.06 -10.75
N VAL A 48 15.29 -30.46 -9.48
CA VAL A 48 16.52 -31.08 -8.95
C VAL A 48 17.05 -32.25 -9.78
N PRO A 49 16.23 -33.21 -10.26
CA PRO A 49 16.72 -34.33 -11.06
C PRO A 49 17.06 -33.97 -12.52
N ILE A 50 16.56 -32.85 -13.03
CA ILE A 50 16.77 -32.39 -14.42
C ILE A 50 18.00 -31.47 -14.52
N LEU A 51 18.33 -30.77 -13.43
CA LEU A 51 19.39 -29.77 -13.41
C LEU A 51 20.80 -30.39 -13.23
N PRO A 52 21.83 -29.76 -13.83
CA PRO A 52 23.23 -30.09 -13.55
C PRO A 52 23.55 -30.04 -12.06
N PRO A 53 24.46 -30.90 -11.55
CA PRO A 53 24.68 -31.08 -10.11
C PRO A 53 25.12 -29.80 -9.37
N LYS A 54 25.82 -28.88 -10.05
CA LYS A 54 26.20 -27.57 -9.48
C LYS A 54 25.00 -26.66 -9.27
N LEU A 55 24.03 -26.66 -10.19
CA LEU A 55 22.81 -25.85 -10.10
C LEU A 55 21.81 -26.49 -9.14
N SER A 56 21.70 -27.81 -9.15
CA SER A 56 20.85 -28.58 -8.25
C SER A 56 21.18 -28.31 -6.77
N LYS A 57 22.47 -28.31 -6.40
CA LYS A 57 22.94 -27.94 -5.05
C LYS A 57 22.60 -26.49 -4.68
N LYS A 58 22.73 -25.55 -5.61
CA LYS A 58 22.38 -24.14 -5.38
C LYS A 58 20.87 -23.96 -5.17
N VAL A 59 20.05 -24.58 -6.01
CA VAL A 59 18.58 -24.54 -5.89
C VAL A 59 18.14 -25.11 -4.55
N GLN A 60 18.72 -26.24 -4.11
CA GLN A 60 18.42 -26.83 -2.82
C GLN A 60 18.84 -25.92 -1.65
N ALA A 61 20.02 -25.30 -1.72
CA ALA A 61 20.49 -24.36 -0.70
C ALA A 61 19.61 -23.11 -0.61
N THR A 62 19.28 -22.48 -1.75
CA THR A 62 18.37 -21.33 -1.81
C THR A 62 16.99 -21.69 -1.31
N SER A 63 16.50 -22.89 -1.67
CA SER A 63 15.23 -23.39 -1.20
C SER A 63 15.20 -23.62 0.33
N SER A 64 16.31 -24.03 0.93
CA SER A 64 16.43 -24.17 2.39
C SER A 64 16.50 -22.81 3.08
N LEU A 65 17.20 -21.85 2.48
CA LEU A 65 17.26 -20.48 2.99
C LEU A 65 15.87 -19.82 2.98
N ALA A 66 15.11 -19.99 1.90
CA ALA A 66 13.75 -19.49 1.77
C ALA A 66 12.82 -20.09 2.85
N GLU A 67 12.92 -21.39 3.14
CA GLU A 67 12.14 -22.03 4.20
C GLU A 67 12.42 -21.41 5.58
N ASN A 68 13.68 -21.15 5.89
CA ASN A 68 14.06 -20.54 7.17
C ASN A 68 13.51 -19.10 7.27
N SER A 69 13.69 -18.28 6.23
CA SER A 69 13.15 -16.92 6.21
C SER A 69 11.63 -16.87 6.30
N LEU A 70 10.92 -17.81 5.67
CA LEU A 70 9.46 -17.89 5.75
C LEU A 70 8.95 -18.43 7.09
N ASN A 71 9.72 -19.28 7.77
CA ASN A 71 9.43 -19.68 9.14
C ASN A 71 9.56 -18.50 10.10
N GLU A 72 10.66 -17.74 10.01
CA GLU A 72 10.83 -16.50 10.77
C GLU A 72 9.68 -15.50 10.49
N LEU A 73 9.26 -15.37 9.24
CA LEU A 73 8.13 -14.50 8.87
C LEU A 73 6.79 -14.99 9.43
N ALA A 74 6.58 -16.31 9.49
CA ALA A 74 5.37 -16.92 10.02
C ALA A 74 5.25 -16.86 11.56
N GLU A 75 6.36 -16.62 12.25
CA GLU A 75 6.41 -16.35 13.70
C GLU A 75 6.00 -14.91 14.05
N ILE A 76 5.97 -14.00 13.08
CA ILE A 76 5.54 -12.62 13.31
C ILE A 76 4.02 -12.60 13.56
N GLU A 77 3.65 -12.18 14.77
CA GLU A 77 2.26 -11.89 15.11
C GLU A 77 1.86 -10.51 14.58
N LEU A 78 1.08 -10.46 13.48
CA LEU A 78 0.56 -9.19 12.94
C LEU A 78 -0.31 -8.42 13.94
N ASP A 79 -0.91 -9.10 14.91
CA ASP A 79 -1.73 -8.46 15.95
C ASP A 79 -0.88 -7.54 16.86
N GLN A 80 0.44 -7.82 16.95
CA GLN A 80 1.38 -6.94 17.65
C GLN A 80 1.84 -5.76 16.77
N ILE A 81 1.70 -5.84 15.45
CA ILE A 81 2.03 -4.76 14.52
C ILE A 81 0.86 -3.79 14.50
N SER A 82 1.06 -2.64 15.14
CA SER A 82 0.02 -1.62 15.15
C SER A 82 -0.04 -0.94 13.79
N ASP A 83 -1.24 -0.44 13.44
CA ASP A 83 -1.44 0.41 12.28
C ASP A 83 -0.50 1.65 12.28
N PHE A 84 0.04 2.02 13.45
CA PHE A 84 1.09 3.03 13.58
C PHE A 84 2.43 2.63 12.93
N ASP A 85 2.82 1.35 12.99
CA ASP A 85 4.09 0.86 12.42
C ASP A 85 4.08 0.87 10.89
N LEU A 86 2.88 0.81 10.29
CA LEU A 86 2.66 0.93 8.85
C LEU A 86 2.62 2.39 8.38
N ARG A 87 2.60 3.37 9.29
CA ARG A 87 2.60 4.81 8.96
C ARG A 87 3.81 5.26 8.13
N PRO A 88 5.08 4.94 8.46
CA PRO A 88 6.22 5.32 7.63
C PRO A 88 6.12 4.79 6.20
N ALA A 89 5.68 3.53 6.02
CA ALA A 89 5.47 2.96 4.70
C ALA A 89 4.40 3.72 3.90
N ARG A 90 3.26 4.05 4.53
CA ARG A 90 2.19 4.85 3.91
C ARG A 90 2.64 6.27 3.54
N ILE A 91 3.45 6.90 4.38
CA ILE A 91 4.05 8.21 4.09
C ILE A 91 5.00 8.11 2.89
N GLN A 92 5.83 7.07 2.83
CA GLN A 92 6.77 6.86 1.72
C GLN A 92 6.03 6.64 0.40
N VAL A 93 4.92 5.89 0.42
CA VAL A 93 4.04 5.73 -0.77
C VAL A 93 3.48 7.09 -1.20
N GLY A 94 2.90 7.86 -0.27
CA GLY A 94 2.38 9.20 -0.57
C GLY A 94 3.45 10.13 -1.17
N LEU A 95 4.65 10.13 -0.59
CA LEU A 95 5.79 10.92 -1.08
C LEU A 95 6.24 10.47 -2.47
N SER A 96 6.24 9.16 -2.74
CA SER A 96 6.58 8.60 -4.05
C SER A 96 5.59 9.05 -5.13
N PHE A 97 4.30 9.10 -4.81
CA PHE A 97 3.27 9.62 -5.74
C PHE A 97 3.47 11.10 -6.05
N VAL A 98 3.75 11.93 -5.03
CA VAL A 98 4.04 13.36 -5.24
C VAL A 98 5.29 13.55 -6.10
N GLY A 99 6.37 12.85 -5.75
CA GLY A 99 7.64 12.93 -6.47
C GLY A 99 7.51 12.46 -7.92
N PHE A 100 6.82 11.33 -8.15
CA PHE A 100 6.58 10.80 -9.49
C PHE A 100 5.71 11.73 -10.33
N GLY A 101 4.63 12.28 -9.75
CA GLY A 101 3.78 13.27 -10.43
C GLY A 101 4.57 14.52 -10.85
N ALA A 102 5.39 15.06 -9.95
CA ALA A 102 6.25 16.22 -10.25
C ALA A 102 7.30 15.90 -11.33
N LEU A 103 7.96 14.74 -11.23
CA LEU A 103 8.92 14.29 -12.24
C LEU A 103 8.26 14.13 -13.61
N MET A 104 7.06 13.55 -13.67
CA MET A 104 6.34 13.36 -14.94
C MET A 104 5.90 14.69 -15.56
N ILE A 105 5.52 15.68 -14.76
CA ILE A 105 5.26 17.05 -15.28
C ILE A 105 6.54 17.66 -15.86
N LEU A 106 7.68 17.49 -15.20
CA LEU A 106 8.96 18.00 -15.70
C LEU A 106 9.38 17.31 -17.01
N VAL A 107 9.21 15.99 -17.10
CA VAL A 107 9.42 15.23 -18.33
C VAL A 107 8.49 15.71 -19.45
N LEU A 108 7.21 15.93 -19.14
CA LEU A 108 6.24 16.44 -20.10
C LEU A 108 6.64 17.84 -20.61
N LEU A 109 7.10 18.72 -19.73
CA LEU A 109 7.62 20.05 -20.12
C LEU A 109 8.85 19.93 -21.03
N LEU A 110 9.77 19.02 -20.70
CA LEU A 110 10.97 18.79 -21.50
C LEU A 110 10.62 18.26 -22.89
N ASP A 111 9.65 17.35 -22.96
CA ASP A 111 9.15 16.78 -24.22
C ASP A 111 8.51 17.87 -25.10
N LEU A 112 7.65 18.71 -24.52
CA LEU A 112 7.04 19.85 -25.22
C LEU A 112 8.08 20.83 -25.75
N ASN A 113 9.10 21.14 -24.96
CA ASN A 113 10.14 22.10 -25.33
C ASN A 113 11.11 21.55 -26.38
N THR A 114 11.37 20.24 -26.37
CA THR A 114 12.37 19.61 -27.25
C THR A 114 11.78 19.14 -28.58
N LEU A 115 10.58 18.53 -28.58
CA LEU A 115 9.98 17.93 -29.78
C LEU A 115 8.97 18.84 -30.49
N HIS A 116 8.30 19.75 -29.77
CA HIS A 116 7.20 20.55 -30.32
C HIS A 116 7.44 22.07 -30.22
N SER A 117 8.70 22.50 -30.36
CA SER A 117 9.09 23.92 -30.38
C SER A 117 8.34 24.75 -31.45
N GLU A 118 7.82 24.09 -32.50
CA GLU A 118 7.08 24.75 -33.59
C GLU A 118 5.59 25.00 -33.29
N LEU A 119 4.99 24.38 -32.26
CA LEU A 119 3.60 24.63 -31.90
C LEU A 119 3.45 25.83 -30.96
N SER A 120 2.46 26.68 -31.25
CA SER A 120 1.99 27.72 -30.31
C SER A 120 1.65 27.11 -28.95
N THR A 121 1.98 27.83 -27.88
CA THR A 121 1.77 27.41 -26.48
C THR A 121 0.32 26.96 -26.21
N ILE A 122 -0.66 27.59 -26.86
CA ILE A 122 -2.08 27.20 -26.77
C ILE A 122 -2.34 25.81 -27.39
N GLY A 123 -1.68 25.49 -28.50
CA GLY A 123 -1.82 24.20 -29.18
C GLY A 123 -1.25 23.06 -28.36
N GLN A 124 -0.10 23.28 -27.72
CA GLN A 124 0.52 22.33 -26.81
C GLN A 124 -0.37 22.02 -25.60
N ILE A 125 -0.93 23.06 -24.97
CA ILE A 125 -1.84 22.92 -23.82
C ILE A 125 -3.09 22.13 -24.20
N ARG A 126 -3.68 22.40 -25.38
CA ARG A 126 -4.88 21.69 -25.83
C ARG A 126 -4.63 20.21 -26.10
N GLN A 127 -3.49 19.87 -26.69
CA GLN A 127 -3.16 18.49 -27.05
C GLN A 127 -2.75 17.64 -25.84
N TYR A 128 -2.04 18.23 -24.88
CA TYR A 128 -1.51 17.52 -23.72
C TYR A 128 -2.29 17.77 -22.42
N TRP A 129 -3.46 18.42 -22.51
CA TRP A 129 -4.32 18.73 -21.37
C TRP A 129 -4.61 17.51 -20.51
N TYR A 130 -4.95 16.39 -21.15
CA TYR A 130 -5.30 15.16 -20.45
C TYR A 130 -4.10 14.58 -19.68
N GLN A 131 -2.92 14.50 -20.29
CA GLN A 131 -1.72 14.03 -19.58
C GLN A 131 -1.35 14.96 -18.42
N TYR A 132 -1.44 16.28 -18.62
CA TYR A 132 -1.16 17.25 -17.57
C TYR A 132 -2.10 17.06 -16.37
N VAL A 133 -3.43 17.02 -16.62
CA VAL A 133 -4.42 16.79 -15.56
C VAL A 133 -4.16 15.48 -14.85
N TRP A 134 -3.83 14.41 -15.59
CA TRP A 134 -3.53 13.11 -15.01
C TRP A 134 -2.34 13.16 -14.05
N PHE A 135 -1.21 13.75 -14.45
CA PHE A 135 -0.02 13.84 -13.61
C PHE A 135 -0.24 14.75 -12.38
N VAL A 136 -0.96 15.85 -12.54
CA VAL A 136 -1.35 16.71 -11.43
C VAL A 136 -2.25 15.97 -10.45
N SER A 137 -3.27 15.26 -10.93
CA SER A 137 -4.16 14.45 -10.09
C SER A 137 -3.39 13.40 -9.30
N LEU A 138 -2.40 12.75 -9.92
CA LEU A 138 -1.54 11.76 -9.26
C LEU A 138 -0.73 12.39 -8.11
N GLY A 139 -0.20 13.60 -8.32
CA GLY A 139 0.47 14.37 -7.27
C GLY A 139 -0.47 14.81 -6.15
N VAL A 140 -1.67 15.29 -6.48
CA VAL A 140 -2.71 15.68 -5.50
C VAL A 140 -3.14 14.48 -4.65
N THR A 141 -3.31 13.31 -5.25
CA THR A 141 -3.60 12.06 -4.51
C THR A 141 -2.47 11.74 -3.52
N GLY A 142 -1.21 11.86 -3.92
CA GLY A 142 -0.06 11.68 -3.02
C GLY A 142 -0.05 12.67 -1.85
N MET A 143 -0.33 13.94 -2.11
CA MET A 143 -0.48 14.98 -1.08
C MET A 143 -1.64 14.67 -0.12
N PHE A 144 -2.77 14.17 -0.62
CA PHE A 144 -3.91 13.81 0.20
C PHE A 144 -3.60 12.61 1.11
N ILE A 145 -2.89 11.60 0.61
CA ILE A 145 -2.41 10.47 1.42
C ILE A 145 -1.49 10.96 2.55
N LEU A 146 -0.55 11.85 2.23
CA LEU A 146 0.33 12.47 3.24
C LEU A 146 -0.44 13.30 4.27
N GLY A 147 -1.38 14.13 3.81
CA GLY A 147 -2.23 14.95 4.68
C GLY A 147 -3.06 14.09 5.63
N ARG A 148 -3.66 13.01 5.12
CA ARG A 148 -4.40 12.04 5.93
C ARG A 148 -3.51 11.40 7.00
N GLU A 149 -2.29 11.00 6.64
CA GLU A 149 -1.36 10.43 7.62
C GLU A 149 -0.81 11.47 8.61
N ALA A 150 -0.68 12.74 8.22
CA ALA A 150 -0.24 13.82 9.11
C ALA A 150 -1.31 14.16 10.16
N MET A 151 -2.59 14.18 9.76
CA MET A 151 -3.73 14.45 10.65
C MET A 151 -4.07 13.27 11.57
N ARG A 152 -3.50 12.08 11.34
CA ARG A 152 -3.77 10.89 12.15
C ARG A 152 -3.23 11.08 13.58
N PRO A 153 -4.06 10.94 14.63
CA PRO A 153 -3.63 11.12 16.00
C PRO A 153 -2.60 10.05 16.36
N MET A 154 -1.47 10.46 16.96
CA MET A 154 -0.49 9.51 17.47
C MET A 154 -1.05 8.82 18.72
N PRO A 155 -0.96 7.49 18.84
CA PRO A 155 -1.34 6.82 20.08
C PRO A 155 -0.48 7.36 21.22
N ARG A 156 -1.12 7.78 22.31
CA ARG A 156 -0.41 8.22 23.52
C ARG A 156 0.42 7.05 24.02
N ARG A 157 1.75 7.19 24.03
CA ARG A 157 2.62 6.21 24.70
C ARG A 157 2.14 6.05 26.14
N PRO A 158 1.87 4.83 26.62
CA PRO A 158 1.54 4.63 28.03
C PRO A 158 2.71 5.15 28.86
N LYS A 159 2.42 6.09 29.77
CA LYS A 159 3.44 6.61 30.70
C LYS A 159 3.93 5.41 31.52
N LEU A 160 5.20 5.04 31.35
CA LEU A 160 5.90 4.12 32.24
C LEU A 160 5.70 4.63 33.68
N LYS A 161 4.97 3.86 34.49
CA LYS A 161 4.91 4.09 35.93
C LYS A 161 6.35 3.98 36.43
N LYS A 162 6.90 5.09 36.91
CA LYS A 162 8.11 5.04 37.73
C LYS A 162 7.74 4.29 39.00
N ASP A 163 8.20 3.05 39.10
CA ASP A 163 8.19 2.32 40.36
C ASP A 163 9.03 3.12 41.36
N LYS A 164 8.38 3.52 42.46
CA LYS A 164 9.05 4.13 43.60
C LYS A 164 9.78 3.01 44.34
N PHE A 165 11.11 3.12 44.40
CA PHE A 165 11.93 2.43 45.38
C PHE A 165 11.70 3.04 46.77
#